data_AF-A0A2E3UX50-F1
#
_entry.id   AF-A0A2E3UX50-F1
#
_cell.length_a   1.000
_cell.length_b   1.000
_cell.length_c   1.000
_cell.angle_alpha   90.00
_cell.angle_beta   90.00
_cell.angle_gamma   90.00
#
_symmetry.space_group_name_H-M   'P 1'
#
loop_
_entity.id
_entity.type
_entity.pdbx_description
1 polymer ?
#
loop_
_entity_poly.entity_id
_entity_poly.type
_entity_poly.pdbx_seq_one_letter_code
_entity_poly.pdbx_strand_id
1 'polypeptide(L)'
;MIEFVYKLNEILPTWQIDSIRNLQQISQATQTSLPHVLLFLNEGLNKELDINSQITLDEATEAMLILSKKLKPQIEERERQLANLREASVQAYDKIMVKVRNMQSNKENYSAYRTLGYFAGKHEQYLPQEFLLTLCNDIIRLGNKAQANLQELAKWLEKGVLTAVSEQSKEGLEEALDLIDAHSEYFKNQKTGKGILVLSRLLADLEEPCIQLELWEEYKALVDQIFSSK
;
A
#
# COMPACT_ATOMS: atom_id res chain seq x y z
N MET A 1 -17.06 -8.75 -14.11
CA MET A 1 -16.90 -7.91 -15.31
C MET A 1 -16.21 -6.58 -14.98
N ILE A 2 -16.71 -5.73 -14.07
CA ILE A 2 -16.03 -4.46 -13.71
C ILE A 2 -14.59 -4.68 -13.21
N GLU A 3 -14.38 -5.62 -12.28
CA GLU A 3 -13.04 -6.03 -11.82
C GLU A 3 -12.12 -6.49 -12.96
N PHE A 4 -12.69 -7.18 -13.96
CA PHE A 4 -11.94 -7.62 -15.13
C PHE A 4 -11.51 -6.43 -15.97
N VAL A 5 -12.38 -5.44 -16.19
CA VAL A 5 -12.06 -4.21 -16.93
C VAL A 5 -10.94 -3.43 -16.24
N TYR A 6 -10.98 -3.27 -14.91
CA TYR A 6 -9.92 -2.60 -14.16
C TYR A 6 -8.59 -3.36 -14.24
N LYS A 7 -8.60 -4.66 -13.98
CA LYS A 7 -7.37 -5.46 -14.05
C LYS A 7 -6.81 -5.53 -15.48
N LEU A 8 -7.69 -5.54 -16.49
CA LEU A 8 -7.28 -5.46 -17.88
C LEU A 8 -6.59 -4.10 -18.16
N ASN A 9 -7.17 -2.99 -17.70
CA ASN A 9 -6.56 -1.65 -17.80
C ASN A 9 -5.21 -1.53 -17.06
N GLU A 10 -5.03 -2.23 -15.93
CA GLU A 10 -3.76 -2.27 -15.20
C GLU A 10 -2.66 -3.07 -15.94
N ILE A 11 -3.02 -4.20 -16.56
CA ILE A 11 -2.02 -5.07 -17.19
C ILE A 11 -1.66 -4.65 -18.62
N LEU A 12 -2.58 -4.03 -19.36
CA LEU A 12 -2.36 -3.68 -20.78
C LEU A 12 -1.11 -2.80 -21.00
N PRO A 13 -0.80 -1.79 -20.17
CA PRO A 13 0.43 -1.00 -20.29
C PRO A 13 1.72 -1.82 -20.15
N THR A 14 1.67 -2.99 -19.49
CA THR A 14 2.84 -3.87 -19.30
C THR A 14 3.07 -4.81 -20.48
N TRP A 15 2.14 -4.88 -21.44
CA TRP A 15 2.27 -5.73 -22.61
C TRP A 15 3.22 -5.08 -23.62
N GLN A 16 4.07 -5.91 -24.25
CA GLN A 16 4.93 -5.44 -25.33
C GLN A 16 4.08 -5.08 -26.56
N ILE A 17 4.55 -4.09 -27.32
CA ILE A 17 4.00 -3.76 -28.64
C ILE A 17 4.07 -5.02 -29.51
N ASP A 18 3.00 -5.31 -30.26
CA ASP A 18 2.81 -6.52 -31.07
C ASP A 18 2.67 -7.84 -30.28
N SER A 19 2.47 -7.77 -28.95
CA SER A 19 2.24 -8.99 -28.17
C SER A 19 0.90 -9.65 -28.48
N ILE A 20 0.95 -10.98 -28.55
CA ILE A 20 -0.21 -11.85 -28.72
C ILE A 20 -0.33 -12.71 -27.47
N ARG A 21 -1.50 -12.70 -26.84
CA ARG A 21 -1.77 -13.47 -25.62
C ARG A 21 -2.92 -14.43 -25.85
N ASN A 22 -2.81 -15.64 -25.31
CA ASN A 22 -3.94 -16.56 -25.26
C ASN A 22 -4.85 -16.23 -24.07
N LEU A 23 -6.10 -16.74 -24.10
CA LEU A 23 -7.08 -16.46 -23.04
C LEU A 23 -6.64 -16.94 -21.66
N GLN A 24 -5.83 -17.99 -21.57
CA GLN A 24 -5.31 -18.49 -20.30
C GLN A 24 -4.32 -17.53 -19.64
N GLN A 25 -3.46 -16.89 -20.44
CA GLN A 25 -2.54 -15.85 -19.97
C GLN A 25 -3.31 -14.62 -19.49
N ILE A 26 -4.36 -14.22 -20.22
CA ILE A 26 -5.23 -13.10 -19.80
C ILE A 26 -5.97 -13.45 -18.50
N SER A 27 -6.48 -14.67 -18.38
CA SER A 27 -7.13 -15.18 -17.17
C SER A 27 -6.20 -15.14 -15.95
N GLN A 28 -4.94 -15.55 -16.10
CA GLN A 28 -3.95 -15.49 -15.04
C GLN A 28 -3.60 -14.04 -14.67
N ALA A 29 -3.33 -13.19 -15.67
CA ALA A 29 -2.94 -11.80 -15.44
C ALA A 29 -4.06 -10.98 -14.80
N THR A 30 -5.31 -11.18 -15.23
CA THR A 30 -6.48 -10.50 -14.66
C THR A 30 -7.08 -11.23 -13.46
N GLN A 31 -6.51 -12.37 -13.04
CA GLN A 31 -7.05 -13.25 -11.99
C GLN A 31 -8.57 -13.52 -12.16
N THR A 32 -9.03 -13.58 -13.40
CA THR A 32 -10.43 -13.79 -13.75
C THR A 32 -10.57 -15.19 -14.33
N SER A 33 -11.59 -15.95 -13.97
CA SER A 33 -11.75 -17.31 -14.47
C SER A 33 -11.88 -17.34 -16.00
N LEU A 34 -11.27 -18.35 -16.63
CA LEU A 34 -11.20 -18.47 -18.08
C LEU A 34 -12.56 -18.38 -18.80
N PRO A 35 -13.66 -19.02 -18.30
CA PRO A 35 -14.97 -18.87 -18.93
C PRO A 35 -15.49 -17.43 -18.93
N HIS A 36 -15.17 -16.65 -17.88
CA HIS A 36 -15.56 -15.25 -17.80
C HIS A 36 -14.70 -14.37 -18.70
N VAL A 37 -13.40 -14.64 -18.81
CA VAL A 37 -12.54 -13.94 -19.77
C VAL A 37 -13.05 -14.11 -21.20
N LEU A 38 -13.39 -15.35 -21.58
CA LEU A 38 -13.99 -15.65 -22.88
C LEU A 38 -15.28 -14.87 -23.09
N LEU A 39 -16.22 -14.94 -22.14
CA LEU A 39 -17.49 -14.24 -22.21
C LEU A 39 -17.30 -12.73 -22.38
N PHE A 40 -16.43 -12.13 -21.56
CA PHE A 40 -16.22 -10.68 -21.55
C PHE A 40 -15.50 -10.19 -22.81
N LEU A 41 -14.51 -10.92 -23.31
CA LEU A 41 -13.82 -10.57 -24.55
C LEU A 41 -14.71 -10.76 -25.77
N ASN A 42 -15.54 -11.81 -25.81
CA ASN A 42 -16.56 -11.98 -26.86
C ASN A 42 -17.51 -10.79 -26.89
N GLU A 43 -17.95 -10.35 -25.72
CA GLU A 43 -18.84 -9.20 -25.57
C GLU A 43 -18.14 -7.87 -25.93
N GLY A 44 -16.87 -7.72 -25.59
CA GLY A 44 -16.08 -6.52 -25.88
C GLY A 44 -15.68 -6.39 -27.35
N LEU A 45 -15.35 -7.50 -28.01
CA LEU A 45 -14.93 -7.54 -29.42
C LEU A 45 -16.08 -7.79 -30.39
N ASN A 46 -17.25 -8.20 -29.88
CA ASN A 46 -18.37 -8.68 -30.68
C ASN A 46 -17.93 -9.77 -31.69
N LYS A 47 -17.11 -10.71 -31.20
CA LYS A 47 -16.48 -11.80 -31.96
C LYS A 47 -16.69 -13.11 -31.22
N GLU A 48 -16.91 -14.20 -31.95
CA GLU A 48 -16.91 -15.54 -31.36
C GLU A 48 -15.47 -16.01 -31.18
N LEU A 49 -14.96 -15.89 -29.96
CA LEU A 49 -13.72 -16.53 -29.54
C LEU A 49 -14.02 -17.91 -28.97
N ASP A 50 -13.01 -18.76 -29.02
CA ASP A 50 -12.95 -20.03 -28.32
C ASP A 50 -11.80 -20.04 -27.29
N ILE A 51 -11.66 -21.15 -26.56
CA ILE A 51 -10.65 -21.28 -25.49
C ILE A 51 -9.20 -21.18 -26.01
N ASN A 52 -8.99 -21.53 -27.29
CA ASN A 52 -7.67 -21.52 -27.93
C ASN A 52 -7.35 -20.20 -28.64
N SER A 53 -8.31 -19.27 -28.64
CA SER A 53 -8.18 -18.00 -29.33
C SER A 53 -7.05 -17.16 -28.75
N GLN A 54 -6.41 -16.44 -29.65
CA GLN A 54 -5.34 -15.51 -29.35
C GLN A 54 -5.84 -14.10 -29.59
N ILE A 55 -5.43 -13.18 -28.71
CA ILE A 55 -5.86 -11.80 -28.68
C ILE A 55 -4.63 -10.93 -28.79
N THR A 56 -4.65 -9.98 -29.73
CA THR A 56 -3.62 -8.97 -29.86
C THR A 56 -3.79 -7.88 -28.80
N LEU A 57 -2.73 -7.11 -28.54
CA LEU A 57 -2.82 -5.93 -27.67
C LEU A 57 -3.93 -4.96 -28.13
N ASP A 58 -4.06 -4.74 -29.44
CA ASP A 58 -5.07 -3.84 -30.02
C ASP A 58 -6.49 -4.37 -29.76
N GLU A 59 -6.74 -5.67 -29.99
CA GLU A 59 -8.03 -6.30 -29.70
C GLU A 59 -8.34 -6.22 -28.20
N ALA A 60 -7.38 -6.51 -27.32
CA ALA A 60 -7.60 -6.43 -25.88
C ALA A 60 -7.91 -4.98 -25.42
N THR A 61 -7.25 -3.99 -26.02
CA THR A 61 -7.47 -2.57 -25.76
C THR A 61 -8.84 -2.12 -26.26
N GLU A 62 -9.23 -2.53 -27.46
CA GLU A 62 -10.56 -2.26 -28.02
C GLU A 62 -11.66 -2.86 -27.13
N ALA A 63 -11.52 -4.14 -26.76
CA ALA A 63 -12.44 -4.82 -25.86
C ALA A 63 -12.59 -4.08 -24.52
N MET A 64 -11.47 -3.66 -23.93
CA MET A 64 -11.44 -2.87 -22.70
C MET A 64 -12.20 -1.55 -22.87
N LEU A 65 -11.98 -0.81 -23.96
CA LEU A 65 -12.65 0.47 -24.21
C LEU A 65 -14.16 0.31 -24.39
N ILE A 66 -14.59 -0.71 -25.14
CA ILE A 66 -16.00 -1.02 -25.38
C ILE A 66 -16.69 -1.42 -24.06
N LEU A 67 -16.09 -2.35 -23.30
CA LEU A 67 -16.62 -2.78 -22.01
C LEU A 67 -16.66 -1.64 -21.01
N SER A 68 -15.65 -0.77 -20.98
CA SER A 68 -15.60 0.42 -20.11
C SER A 68 -16.73 1.39 -20.44
N LYS A 69 -16.98 1.64 -21.73
CA LYS A 69 -18.08 2.50 -22.19
C LYS A 69 -19.44 1.91 -21.84
N LYS A 70 -19.60 0.59 -21.97
CA LYS A 70 -20.84 -0.13 -21.64
C LYS A 70 -21.12 -0.12 -20.13
N LEU A 71 -20.07 -0.31 -19.32
CA LEU A 71 -20.16 -0.38 -17.86
C LEU A 71 -19.95 0.98 -17.17
N LYS A 72 -19.94 2.07 -17.95
CA LYS A 72 -19.67 3.42 -17.43
C LYS A 72 -20.52 3.78 -16.20
N PRO A 73 -21.85 3.54 -16.16
CA PRO A 73 -22.64 3.86 -14.98
C PRO A 73 -22.23 3.08 -13.73
N GLN A 74 -21.86 1.80 -13.87
CA GLN A 74 -21.44 0.99 -12.73
C GLN A 74 -20.02 1.31 -12.27
N ILE A 75 -19.14 1.71 -13.20
CA ILE A 75 -17.81 2.22 -12.91
C ILE A 75 -17.92 3.53 -12.10
N GLU A 76 -18.70 4.50 -12.60
CA GLU A 76 -18.93 5.78 -11.93
C GLU A 76 -19.58 5.61 -10.54
N GLU A 77 -20.55 4.71 -10.41
CA GLU A 77 -21.18 4.44 -9.11
C GLU A 77 -20.21 3.77 -8.13
N ARG A 78 -19.36 2.86 -8.60
CA ARG A 78 -18.31 2.26 -7.76
C ARG A 78 -17.28 3.30 -7.32
N GLU A 79 -16.85 4.17 -8.22
CA GLU A 79 -15.91 5.25 -7.91
C GLU A 79 -16.51 6.21 -6.88
N ARG A 80 -17.80 6.54 -7.02
CA ARG A 80 -18.56 7.31 -6.02
C ARG A 80 -18.60 6.60 -4.66
N GLN A 81 -18.87 5.29 -4.63
CA GLN A 81 -18.86 4.52 -3.39
C GLN A 81 -17.48 4.49 -2.73
N LEU A 82 -16.41 4.33 -3.51
CA LEU A 82 -15.04 4.39 -3.01
C LEU A 82 -14.69 5.78 -2.47
N ALA A 83 -15.11 6.85 -3.17
CA ALA A 83 -14.94 8.22 -2.70
C ALA A 83 -15.66 8.44 -1.35
N ASN A 84 -16.92 7.97 -1.24
CA ASN A 84 -17.69 8.05 0.00
C ASN A 84 -17.01 7.26 1.15
N LEU A 85 -16.44 6.08 0.86
CA LEU A 85 -15.73 5.27 1.86
C LEU A 85 -14.42 5.94 2.33
N ARG A 86 -13.70 6.60 1.42
CA ARG A 86 -12.51 7.40 1.75
C ARG A 86 -12.89 8.57 2.63
N GLU A 87 -13.89 9.35 2.25
CA GLU A 87 -14.38 10.49 3.03
C GLU A 87 -14.86 10.05 4.43
N ALA A 88 -15.65 8.98 4.50
CA ALA A 88 -16.12 8.43 5.77
C ALA A 88 -14.95 7.94 6.66
N SER A 89 -13.88 7.41 6.07
CA SER A 89 -12.70 6.96 6.81
C SER A 89 -11.88 8.13 7.35
N VAL A 90 -11.73 9.22 6.59
CA VAL A 90 -11.12 10.47 7.06
C VAL A 90 -11.93 11.08 8.21
N GLN A 91 -13.25 11.18 8.07
CA GLN A 91 -14.11 11.68 9.15
C GLN A 91 -14.05 10.79 10.41
N ALA A 92 -13.92 9.46 10.23
CA ALA A 92 -13.76 8.53 11.34
C ALA A 92 -12.38 8.68 12.01
N TYR A 93 -11.34 9.00 11.23
CA TYR A 93 -10.00 9.29 11.75
C TYR A 93 -10.03 10.49 12.70
N ASP A 94 -10.65 11.60 12.31
CA ASP A 94 -10.72 12.79 13.18
C ASP A 94 -11.41 12.49 14.52
N LYS A 95 -12.52 11.74 14.47
CA LYS A 95 -13.25 11.31 15.68
C LYS A 95 -12.41 10.40 16.56
N ILE A 96 -11.69 9.44 15.97
CA ILE A 96 -10.87 8.52 16.77
C ILE A 96 -9.68 9.25 17.40
N MET A 97 -9.08 10.22 16.70
CA MET A 97 -7.96 11.00 17.20
C MET A 97 -8.35 11.87 18.39
N VAL A 98 -9.56 12.45 18.41
CA VAL A 98 -10.08 13.14 19.61
C VAL A 98 -10.14 12.19 20.82
N LYS A 99 -10.68 10.99 20.62
CA LYS A 99 -10.76 9.97 21.68
C LYS A 99 -9.37 9.55 22.18
N VAL A 100 -8.43 9.34 21.26
CA VAL A 100 -7.04 8.95 21.56
C VAL A 100 -6.31 10.05 22.33
N ARG A 101 -6.49 11.32 21.98
CA ARG A 101 -5.91 12.46 22.73
C ARG A 101 -6.43 12.52 24.17
N ASN A 102 -7.72 12.23 24.38
CA ASN A 102 -8.30 12.15 25.72
C ASN A 102 -7.69 10.98 26.52
N MET A 103 -7.55 9.81 25.91
CA MET A 103 -6.87 8.65 26.52
C MET A 103 -5.42 8.97 26.88
N GLN A 104 -4.67 9.63 26.00
CA GLN A 104 -3.30 10.06 26.26
C GLN A 104 -3.22 11.04 27.44
N SER A 105 -4.15 11.98 27.52
CA SER A 105 -4.24 12.95 28.63
C SER A 105 -4.49 12.25 29.97
N ASN A 106 -5.24 11.14 29.95
CA ASN A 106 -5.50 10.27 31.09
C ASN A 106 -4.40 9.21 31.33
N LYS A 107 -3.29 9.27 30.57
CA LYS A 107 -2.17 8.30 30.60
C LYS A 107 -2.56 6.86 30.23
N GLU A 108 -3.66 6.67 29.51
CA GLU A 108 -4.17 5.38 29.04
C GLU A 108 -3.50 4.96 27.71
N ASN A 109 -2.16 4.93 27.67
CA ASN A 109 -1.40 4.71 26.42
C ASN A 109 -1.70 3.36 25.76
N TYR A 110 -1.88 2.29 26.55
CA TYR A 110 -2.20 0.96 26.03
C TYR A 110 -3.58 0.93 25.36
N SER A 111 -4.59 1.55 25.98
CA SER A 111 -5.94 1.68 25.41
C SER A 111 -5.93 2.53 24.14
N ALA A 112 -5.15 3.61 24.11
CA ALA A 112 -4.95 4.46 22.95
C ALA A 112 -4.31 3.67 21.78
N TYR A 113 -3.22 2.95 22.05
CA TYR A 113 -2.55 2.06 21.09
C TYR A 113 -3.54 1.04 20.48
N ARG A 114 -4.27 0.31 21.32
CA ARG A 114 -5.27 -0.67 20.86
C ARG A 114 -6.36 -0.03 20.03
N THR A 115 -6.85 1.13 20.45
CA THR A 115 -7.90 1.88 19.73
C THR A 115 -7.46 2.25 18.33
N LEU A 116 -6.23 2.75 18.15
CA LEU A 116 -5.68 3.04 16.82
C LEU A 116 -5.45 1.77 15.99
N GLY A 117 -4.94 0.70 16.58
CA GLY A 117 -4.77 -0.58 15.89
C GLY A 117 -6.10 -1.16 15.37
N TYR A 118 -7.17 -1.08 16.17
CA TYR A 118 -8.51 -1.48 15.74
C TYR A 118 -9.08 -0.59 14.64
N PHE A 119 -8.84 0.72 14.74
CA PHE A 119 -9.24 1.65 13.69
C PHE A 119 -8.54 1.34 12.37
N ALA A 120 -7.22 1.15 12.41
CA ALA A 120 -6.41 0.84 11.24
C ALA A 120 -6.90 -0.43 10.54
N GLY A 121 -7.14 -1.52 11.29
CA GLY A 121 -7.63 -2.79 10.72
C GLY A 121 -8.98 -2.69 9.98
N LYS A 122 -9.76 -1.62 10.20
CA LYS A 122 -11.03 -1.38 9.50
C LYS A 122 -10.91 -0.37 8.36
N HIS A 123 -10.06 0.63 8.51
CA HIS A 123 -10.08 1.83 7.66
C HIS A 123 -8.82 2.05 6.82
N GLU A 124 -7.70 1.36 7.09
CA GLU A 124 -6.40 1.65 6.46
C GLU A 124 -6.43 1.62 4.94
N GLN A 125 -7.16 0.69 4.33
CA GLN A 125 -7.29 0.55 2.88
C GLN A 125 -7.99 1.72 2.18
N TYR A 126 -8.66 2.58 2.94
CA TYR A 126 -9.40 3.74 2.43
C TYR A 126 -8.82 5.07 2.90
N LEU A 127 -7.74 5.06 3.69
CA LEU A 127 -7.09 6.29 4.13
C LEU A 127 -6.14 6.80 3.06
N PRO A 128 -6.06 8.14 2.88
CA PRO A 128 -4.96 8.75 2.14
C PRO A 128 -3.60 8.39 2.76
N GLN A 129 -2.56 8.38 1.94
CA GLN A 129 -1.19 8.02 2.33
C GLN A 129 -0.71 8.81 3.56
N GLU A 130 -0.88 10.14 3.56
CA GLU A 130 -0.50 11.03 4.66
C GLU A 130 -1.15 10.64 6.00
N PHE A 131 -2.44 10.29 5.97
CA PHE A 131 -3.19 9.86 7.15
C PHE A 131 -2.72 8.49 7.64
N LEU A 132 -2.40 7.59 6.71
CA LEU A 132 -1.89 6.27 7.04
C LEU A 132 -0.48 6.34 7.66
N LEU A 133 0.40 7.19 7.14
CA LEU A 133 1.72 7.45 7.71
C LEU A 133 1.62 8.01 9.13
N THR A 134 0.78 9.03 9.31
CA THR A 134 0.51 9.61 10.63
C THR A 134 -0.03 8.57 11.60
N LEU A 135 -0.96 7.71 11.14
CA LEU A 135 -1.52 6.62 11.92
C LEU A 135 -0.45 5.59 12.34
N CYS A 136 0.41 5.16 11.41
CA CYS A 136 1.52 4.25 11.70
C CYS A 136 2.45 4.85 12.76
N ASN A 137 2.87 6.11 12.57
CA ASN A 137 3.71 6.83 13.51
C ASN A 137 3.08 6.91 14.92
N ASP A 138 1.81 7.29 15.00
CA ASP A 138 1.09 7.37 16.28
C ASP A 138 0.90 6.02 16.96
N ILE A 139 0.65 4.95 16.21
CA ILE A 139 0.57 3.58 16.74
C ILE A 139 1.92 3.17 17.34
N ILE A 140 3.03 3.39 16.64
CA ILE A 140 4.37 3.04 17.13
C ILE A 140 4.68 3.86 18.38
N ARG A 141 4.48 5.18 18.34
CA ARG A 141 4.72 6.09 19.46
C ARG A 141 3.93 5.71 20.71
N LEU A 142 2.65 5.40 20.57
CA LEU A 142 1.80 4.96 21.68
C LEU A 142 2.17 3.56 22.16
N GLY A 143 2.47 2.64 21.23
CA GLY A 143 2.93 1.30 21.52
C GLY A 143 4.23 1.29 22.33
N ASN A 144 5.19 2.14 21.97
CA ASN A 144 6.44 2.33 22.70
C ASN A 144 6.16 2.77 24.14
N LYS A 145 5.31 3.79 24.33
CA LYS A 145 4.90 4.27 25.66
C LYS A 145 4.13 3.22 26.48
N ALA A 146 3.42 2.33 25.79
CA ALA A 146 2.64 1.25 26.39
C ALA A 146 3.45 -0.04 26.58
N GLN A 147 4.72 -0.08 26.17
CA GLN A 147 5.57 -1.28 26.15
C GLN A 147 4.91 -2.45 25.40
N ALA A 148 4.29 -2.13 24.26
CA ALA A 148 3.64 -3.12 23.41
C ALA A 148 4.65 -4.11 22.80
N ASN A 149 4.12 -5.16 22.17
CA ASN A 149 4.94 -6.22 21.60
C ASN A 149 5.80 -5.70 20.43
N LEU A 150 7.11 -5.92 20.50
CA LEU A 150 8.07 -5.50 19.48
C LEU A 150 7.72 -5.96 18.05
N GLN A 151 7.21 -7.19 17.89
CA GLN A 151 6.83 -7.72 16.57
C GLN A 151 5.62 -7.00 16.00
N GLU A 152 4.68 -6.57 16.84
CA GLU A 152 3.55 -5.75 16.38
C GLU A 152 4.03 -4.37 15.94
N LEU A 153 4.90 -3.74 16.73
CA LEU A 153 5.45 -2.42 16.39
C LEU A 153 6.36 -2.46 15.16
N ALA A 154 7.12 -3.54 14.98
CA ALA A 154 7.91 -3.77 13.77
C ALA A 154 7.03 -3.80 12.52
N LYS A 155 5.87 -4.47 12.57
CA LYS A 155 4.93 -4.50 11.43
C LYS A 155 4.36 -3.12 11.10
N TRP A 156 4.15 -2.27 12.10
CA TRP A 156 3.70 -0.90 11.88
C TRP A 156 4.81 -0.02 11.29
N LEU A 157 6.06 -0.20 11.74
CA LEU A 157 7.21 0.49 11.17
C LEU A 157 7.44 0.08 9.71
N GLU A 158 7.44 -1.23 9.43
CA GLU A 158 7.51 -1.78 8.08
C GLU A 158 6.40 -1.21 7.18
N LYS A 159 5.16 -1.19 7.67
CA LYS A 159 4.03 -0.63 6.93
C LYS A 159 4.23 0.87 6.65
N GLY A 160 4.66 1.64 7.64
CA GLY A 160 4.93 3.07 7.47
C GLY A 160 6.00 3.33 6.42
N VAL A 161 7.13 2.62 6.48
CA VAL A 161 8.22 2.73 5.48
C VAL A 161 7.72 2.36 4.09
N LEU A 162 7.04 1.23 3.93
CA LEU A 162 6.47 0.81 2.64
C LEU A 162 5.44 1.80 2.09
N THR A 163 4.67 2.43 2.98
CA THR A 163 3.69 3.45 2.62
C THR A 163 4.38 4.73 2.15
N ALA A 164 5.49 5.12 2.78
CA ALA A 164 6.24 6.33 2.42
C ALA A 164 6.92 6.19 1.05
N VAL A 165 7.50 5.03 0.76
CA VAL A 165 8.26 4.80 -0.49
C VAL A 165 7.41 4.32 -1.67
N SER A 166 6.09 4.24 -1.52
CA SER A 166 5.16 3.72 -2.54
C SER A 166 5.27 4.46 -3.88
N GLU A 167 5.54 5.77 -3.85
CA GLU A 167 5.65 6.64 -5.02
C GLU A 167 7.08 6.76 -5.56
N GLN A 168 8.07 6.11 -4.92
CA GLN A 168 9.49 6.16 -5.28
C GLN A 168 10.02 7.60 -5.49
N SER A 169 9.50 8.54 -4.71
CA SER A 169 9.90 9.94 -4.74
C SER A 169 11.00 10.21 -3.70
N LYS A 170 11.75 11.29 -3.91
CA LYS A 170 12.74 11.76 -2.94
C LYS A 170 12.10 12.06 -1.58
N GLU A 171 10.98 12.78 -1.59
CA GLU A 171 10.19 13.12 -0.39
C GLU A 171 9.72 11.87 0.36
N GLY A 172 9.27 10.83 -0.37
CA GLY A 172 8.85 9.57 0.22
C GLY A 172 9.99 8.79 0.87
N LEU A 173 11.20 8.85 0.31
CA LEU A 173 12.39 8.29 0.94
C LEU A 173 12.82 9.07 2.18
N GLU A 174 12.80 10.41 2.13
CA GLU A 174 13.08 11.26 3.30
C GLU A 174 12.12 10.92 4.46
N GLU A 175 10.81 10.86 4.19
CA GLU A 175 9.80 10.49 5.19
C GLU A 175 10.03 9.07 5.76
N ALA A 176 10.48 8.13 4.92
CA ALA A 176 10.82 6.78 5.38
C ALA A 176 12.02 6.77 6.33
N LEU A 177 13.08 7.53 6.00
CA LEU A 177 14.27 7.68 6.84
C LEU A 177 13.92 8.37 8.16
N ASP A 178 13.13 9.45 8.11
CA ASP A 178 12.65 10.19 9.30
C ASP A 178 11.82 9.29 10.23
N LEU A 179 10.94 8.46 9.65
CA LEU A 179 10.16 7.50 10.44
C LEU A 179 11.04 6.45 11.11
N ILE A 180 12.06 5.95 10.42
CA ILE A 180 13.04 5.01 11.00
C ILE A 180 13.80 5.71 12.12
N ASP A 181 14.32 6.91 11.89
CA ASP A 181 15.08 7.69 12.88
C ASP A 181 14.27 7.92 14.15
N ALA A 182 13.04 8.44 14.01
CA ALA A 182 12.14 8.78 15.11
C ALA A 182 11.87 7.63 16.08
N HIS A 183 11.95 6.37 15.61
CA HIS A 183 11.69 5.18 16.42
C HIS A 183 12.91 4.30 16.64
N SER A 184 14.04 4.56 15.97
CA SER A 184 15.23 3.71 15.96
C SER A 184 15.76 3.39 17.36
N GLU A 185 15.76 4.37 18.26
CA GLU A 185 16.24 4.22 19.63
C GLU A 185 15.45 3.15 20.42
N TYR A 186 14.12 3.12 20.27
CA TYR A 186 13.28 2.13 20.93
C TYR A 186 13.62 0.71 20.46
N PHE A 187 13.80 0.52 19.16
CA PHE A 187 14.10 -0.79 18.56
C PHE A 187 15.52 -1.24 18.90
N LYS A 188 16.49 -0.32 18.91
CA LYS A 188 17.89 -0.57 19.31
C LYS A 188 18.00 -1.03 20.76
N ASN A 189 17.24 -0.42 21.66
CA ASN A 189 17.31 -0.71 23.10
C ASN A 189 16.59 -2.02 23.51
N GLN A 190 16.07 -2.80 22.56
CA GLN A 190 15.42 -4.08 22.85
C GLN A 190 16.45 -5.19 23.14
N LYS A 191 16.33 -5.81 24.32
CA LYS A 191 17.26 -6.84 24.83
C LYS A 191 17.47 -8.05 23.90
N THR A 192 16.54 -8.32 23.00
CA THR A 192 16.56 -9.52 22.14
C THR A 192 17.42 -9.36 20.88
N GLY A 193 17.89 -8.14 20.57
CA GLY A 193 18.57 -7.84 19.30
C GLY A 193 17.67 -7.87 18.07
N LYS A 194 16.41 -8.32 18.20
CA LYS A 194 15.45 -8.40 17.09
C LYS A 194 15.09 -7.03 16.50
N GLY A 195 15.10 -5.98 17.33
CA GLY A 195 14.81 -4.63 16.85
C GLY A 195 15.88 -4.14 15.88
N ILE A 196 17.16 -4.40 16.18
CA ILE A 196 18.28 -4.12 15.29
C ILE A 196 18.11 -4.84 13.94
N LEU A 197 17.72 -6.11 13.95
CA LEU A 197 17.49 -6.87 12.70
C LEU A 197 16.37 -6.25 11.83
N VAL A 198 15.30 -5.75 12.45
CA VAL A 198 14.21 -5.05 11.74
C VAL A 198 14.74 -3.78 11.09
N LEU A 199 15.50 -2.96 11.84
CA LEU A 199 16.09 -1.72 11.32
C LEU A 199 17.07 -2.00 10.17
N SER A 200 17.97 -2.99 10.33
CA SER A 200 18.94 -3.36 9.29
C SER A 200 18.26 -3.79 7.99
N ARG A 201 17.19 -4.59 8.07
CA ARG A 201 16.45 -5.01 6.88
C ARG A 201 15.79 -3.82 6.19
N LEU A 202 15.12 -2.96 6.95
CA LEU A 202 14.47 -1.77 6.40
C LEU A 202 15.47 -0.84 5.71
N LEU A 203 16.62 -0.58 6.34
CA LEU A 203 17.66 0.26 5.75
C LEU A 203 18.28 -0.36 4.49
N ALA A 204 18.51 -1.68 4.48
CA ALA A 204 19.00 -2.38 3.29
C ALA A 204 18.04 -2.22 2.09
N ASP A 205 16.72 -2.22 2.33
CA ASP A 205 15.72 -2.01 1.28
C ASP A 205 15.73 -0.56 0.73
N LEU A 206 16.26 0.40 1.50
CA LEU A 206 16.32 1.83 1.14
C LEU A 206 17.68 2.26 0.56
N GLU A 207 18.73 1.45 0.69
CA GLU A 207 20.10 1.81 0.31
C GLU A 207 20.22 2.27 -1.16
N GLU A 208 19.81 1.41 -2.09
CA GLU A 208 19.89 1.70 -3.52
C GLU A 208 18.97 2.87 -3.95
N PRO A 209 17.68 2.93 -3.53
CA PRO A 209 16.85 4.11 -3.77
C PRO A 209 17.46 5.43 -3.28
N CYS A 210 18.09 5.42 -2.09
CA CYS A 210 18.74 6.62 -1.55
C CYS A 210 19.94 7.06 -2.38
N ILE A 211 20.72 6.13 -2.93
CA ILE A 211 21.83 6.45 -3.85
C ILE A 211 21.27 7.09 -5.13
N GLN A 212 20.24 6.49 -5.73
CA GLN A 212 19.66 6.95 -6.99
C GLN A 212 19.03 8.35 -6.90
N LEU A 213 18.50 8.72 -5.73
CA LEU A 213 17.80 9.98 -5.50
C LEU A 213 18.61 11.00 -4.68
N GLU A 214 19.93 10.83 -4.63
CA GLU A 214 20.87 11.77 -3.99
C GLU A 214 20.58 12.01 -2.49
N LEU A 215 20.23 10.94 -1.77
CA LEU A 215 19.98 10.88 -0.31
C LEU A 215 20.99 10.01 0.45
N TRP A 216 22.15 9.75 -0.17
CA TRP A 216 23.15 8.84 0.39
C TRP A 216 23.71 9.33 1.73
N GLU A 217 23.91 10.64 1.90
CA GLU A 217 24.51 11.19 3.12
C GLU A 217 23.53 11.09 4.31
N GLU A 218 22.24 11.34 4.08
CA GLU A 218 21.15 11.19 5.05
C GLU A 218 21.01 9.72 5.47
N TYR A 219 20.98 8.81 4.49
CA TYR A 219 20.96 7.37 4.74
C TYR A 219 22.15 6.93 5.58
N LYS A 220 23.36 7.34 5.19
CA LYS A 220 24.59 6.95 5.87
C LYS A 220 24.66 7.52 7.29
N ALA A 221 24.26 8.77 7.49
CA ALA A 221 24.20 9.38 8.82
C ALA A 221 23.27 8.61 9.76
N LEU A 222 22.10 8.18 9.25
CA LEU A 222 21.15 7.37 10.01
C LEU A 222 21.71 5.97 10.34
N VAL A 223 22.32 5.29 9.36
CA VAL A 223 22.99 3.99 9.56
C VAL A 223 24.07 4.13 10.64
N ASP A 224 24.92 5.14 10.53
CA ASP A 224 26.00 5.39 11.49
C ASP A 224 25.44 5.67 12.89
N GLN A 225 24.37 6.46 13.01
CA GLN A 225 23.70 6.72 14.30
C GLN A 225 23.15 5.44 14.94
N ILE A 226 22.55 4.55 14.14
CA ILE A 226 21.92 3.32 14.63
C ILE A 226 22.97 2.30 15.04
N PHE A 227 23.97 2.05 14.20
CA PHE A 227 24.90 0.91 14.34
C PHE A 227 26.29 1.28 14.87
N SER A 228 26.69 2.55 14.86
CA SER A 228 27.97 2.96 15.46
C SER A 228 27.79 3.09 16.97
N SER A 229 28.34 2.12 17.69
CA SER A 229 28.41 2.09 19.15
C SER A 229 29.10 3.33 19.71
N LYS A 230 28.43 4.04 20.62
CA LYS A 230 29.11 4.63 21.78
C LYS A 230 28.85 3.72 22.98
#